data_AF-A0A2P6QNK6-F1
#
_entry.id   AF-A0A2P6QNK6-F1
#
_cell.length_a   1.000
_cell.length_b   1.000
_cell.length_c   1.000
_cell.angle_alpha   90.00
_cell.angle_beta   90.00
_cell.angle_gamma   90.00
#
_symmetry.space_group_name_H-M   'P 1'
#
loop_
_entity.id
_entity.type
_entity.pdbx_description
1 polymer ?
#
loop_
_entity_poly.entity_id
_entity_poly.type
_entity_poly.pdbx_seq_one_letter_code
_entity_poly.pdbx_strand_id
1 'polypeptide(L)' 'MNLKEIVLRSNLYGTRNASIYGKGPGYVTAQDIILPPYVEIVDNTQHIANLT' A
#
# COMPACT_ATOMS: atom_id res chain seq x y z
N MET A 1 5.62 11.13 -0.56
CA MET A 1 4.99 9.83 -0.25
C MET A 1 3.67 10.08 0.46
N ASN A 2 2.56 9.57 -0.06
CA ASN A 2 1.21 9.70 0.48
C ASN A 2 0.73 8.34 0.98
N LEU A 3 0.55 8.21 2.30
CA LEU A 3 0.06 6.98 2.93
C LEU A 3 -1.28 7.19 3.66
N LYS A 4 -1.82 8.42 3.67
CA LYS A 4 -2.96 8.78 4.52
C LYS A 4 -4.31 8.35 3.95
N GLU A 5 -4.37 8.16 2.63
CA GLU A 5 -5.62 7.91 1.89
C GLU A 5 -5.78 6.44 1.49
N ILE A 6 -4.86 5.56 1.92
CA ILE A 6 -4.94 4.14 1.60
C ILE A 6 -6.08 3.51 2.43
N VAL A 7 -7.13 3.06 1.74
CA VAL A 7 -8.27 2.39 2.38
C VAL A 7 -8.02 0.89 2.45
N LEU A 8 -7.98 0.36 3.66
CA LEU A 8 -7.72 -1.06 3.95
C LEU A 8 -8.96 -1.73 4.56
N ARG A 9 -9.15 -3.01 4.23
CA ARG A 9 -10.14 -3.90 4.84
C ARG A 9 -9.43 -5.05 5.54
N SER A 10 -9.80 -5.32 6.79
CA SER A 10 -9.27 -6.43 7.60
C SER A 10 -10.29 -6.82 8.66
N ASN A 11 -10.35 -8.09 9.00
CA ASN A 11 -11.15 -8.60 10.13
C ASN A 11 -10.29 -8.91 11.37
N LEU A 12 -9.02 -8.46 11.38
CA LEU A 12 -8.06 -8.82 12.42
C LEU A 12 -7.80 -7.69 13.38
N TYR A 13 -7.58 -8.08 14.64
CA TYR A 13 -7.26 -7.17 15.72
C TYR A 13 -5.75 -7.06 15.90
N GLY A 14 -5.25 -5.83 16.03
CA GLY A 14 -3.84 -5.53 16.28
C GLY A 14 -3.07 -5.03 15.07
N THR A 15 -1.82 -4.63 15.33
CA THR A 15 -0.92 -4.07 14.32
C THR A 15 -0.28 -5.17 13.49
N ARG A 16 -0.17 -4.94 12.19
CA ARG A 16 0.57 -5.80 11.27
C ARG A 16 1.46 -4.99 10.36
N ASN A 17 2.55 -5.63 9.94
CA ASN A 17 3.50 -5.03 9.03
C ASN A 17 3.06 -5.28 7.58
N ALA A 18 3.14 -4.24 6.78
CA ALA A 18 3.08 -4.28 5.32
C ALA A 18 4.39 -3.71 4.78
N SER A 19 4.70 -3.96 3.52
CA SER A 19 5.93 -3.44 2.90
C SER A 19 5.64 -2.96 1.49
N ILE A 20 6.44 -2.03 0.98
CA ILE A 20 6.33 -1.55 -0.40
C ILE A 20 7.74 -1.48 -0.98
N TYR A 21 7.93 -1.98 -2.19
CA TYR A 21 9.22 -1.99 -2.86
C TYR A 21 9.09 -1.30 -4.21
N GLY A 22 9.97 -0.33 -4.48
CA GLY A 22 10.03 0.37 -5.77
C GLY A 22 11.47 0.56 -6.20
N LYS A 23 11.74 0.42 -7.50
CA LYS A 23 13.08 0.54 -8.08
C LYS A 23 13.03 1.31 -9.41
N GLY A 24 13.95 2.26 -9.56
CA GLY A 24 14.05 3.10 -10.76
C GLY A 24 12.97 4.18 -10.82
N PRO A 25 13.02 5.06 -11.84
CA PRO A 25 11.99 6.08 -12.02
C PRO A 25 10.62 5.47 -12.32
N GLY A 26 9.56 6.01 -11.74
CA GLY A 26 8.20 5.52 -11.96
C GLY A 26 7.21 5.87 -10.85
N TYR A 27 5.96 5.50 -11.08
CA TYR A 27 4.88 5.71 -10.12
C TYR A 27 4.70 4.49 -9.23
N VAL A 28 4.57 4.76 -7.93
CA VAL A 28 4.25 3.77 -6.91
C VAL A 28 2.84 4.05 -6.42
N THR A 29 2.02 3.00 -6.42
CA THR A 29 0.59 3.02 -6.10
C THR A 29 0.28 2.10 -4.92
N ALA A 30 -0.95 2.17 -4.40
CA ALA A 30 -1.39 1.26 -3.35
C ALA A 30 -1.30 -0.21 -3.76
N GLN A 31 -1.50 -0.53 -5.05
CA GLN A 31 -1.36 -1.90 -5.56
C GLN A 31 0.03 -2.51 -5.29
N ASP A 32 1.08 -1.69 -5.19
CA ASP A 32 2.46 -2.15 -5.00
C ASP A 32 2.78 -2.54 -3.54
N ILE A 33 1.82 -2.38 -2.62
CA ILE A 33 1.97 -2.77 -1.22
C ILE A 33 1.85 -4.29 -1.08
N ILE A 34 2.87 -4.90 -0.50
CA ILE A 34 2.89 -6.28 -0.02
C ILE A 34 2.12 -6.33 1.30
N LEU A 35 0.88 -6.84 1.24
CA LEU A 35 -0.02 -6.94 2.38
C LEU A 35 0.26 -8.19 3.24
N PRO A 36 0.04 -8.10 4.55
CA PRO A 36 -0.02 -9.29 5.40
C PRO A 36 -1.26 -10.13 5.06
N PRO A 37 -1.30 -11.41 5.46
CA PRO A 37 -2.46 -12.28 5.22
C PRO A 37 -3.76 -11.65 5.73
N TYR A 38 -4.87 -11.80 4.99
CA TYR A 38 -6.21 -11.34 5.38
C TYR A 38 -6.40 -9.80 5.48
N VAL A 39 -5.50 -9.02 4.91
CA VAL A 39 -5.70 -7.58 4.68
C VAL A 39 -5.84 -7.35 3.18
N GLU A 40 -6.82 -6.55 2.81
CA GLU A 40 -7.12 -6.19 1.43
C GLU A 40 -7.06 -4.67 1.27
N ILE A 41 -6.58 -4.21 0.12
CA ILE A 41 -6.70 -2.81 -0.30
C ILE A 41 -8.03 -2.64 -1.02
N VAL A 42 -8.83 -1.67 -0.59
CA VAL A 42 -10.14 -1.37 -1.20
C VAL A 42 -9.97 -0.53 -2.46
N ASP A 43 -9.06 0.46 -2.43
CA ASP A 43 -8.69 1.28 -3.59
C ASP A 43 -7.21 1.08 -3.91
N ASN A 44 -6.92 0.33 -4.97
CA ASN A 44 -5.56 0.00 -5.39
C ASN A 44 -4.94 1.05 -6.32
N THR A 45 -5.71 2.06 -6.73
CA THR A 45 -5.27 3.12 -7.67
C THR A 45 -4.64 4.31 -6.97
N GLN A 46 -4.80 4.40 -5.65
CA GLN A 46 -4.28 5.49 -4.84
C GLN A 46 -2.77 5.70 -5.08
N HIS A 47 -2.40 6.91 -5.49
CA HIS A 47 -1.01 7.28 -5.71
C HIS A 47 -0.27 7.44 -4.38
N ILE A 48 0.92 6.83 -4.27
CA ILE A 48 1.77 6.89 -3.08
C ILE A 48 2.99 7.78 -3.33
N ALA A 49 3.76 7.50 -4.37
CA ALA A 49 5.00 8.23 -4.61
C ALA A 49 5.38 8.22 -6.10
N ASN A 50 6.10 9.26 -6.50
CA ASN A 50 6.88 9.26 -7.72
C ASN A 50 8.34 9.00 -7.34
N LEU A 51 8.96 8.01 -7.98
CA LEU A 51 10.38 7.76 -7.91
C LEU A 51 11.03 8.53 -9.05
N THR A 52 11.98 9.39 -8.72
CA THR A 52 12.77 10.20 -9.66
C THR A 52 14.23 9.82 -9.55
#